data_AF-A0AAD6ZYD8-F1
#
_entry.id   AF-A0AAD6ZYD8-F1
#
_cell.length_a   1.000
_cell.length_b   1.000
_cell.length_c   1.000
_cell.angle_alpha   90.00
_cell.angle_beta   90.00
_cell.angle_gamma   90.00
#
_symmetry.space_group_name_H-M   'P 1'
#
loop_
_entity.id
_entity.type
_entity.pdbx_description
1 polymer ?
#
loop_
_entity_poly.entity_id
_entity_poly.type
_entity_poly.pdbx_seq_one_letter_code
_entity_poly.pdbx_strand_id
1 'polypeptide(L)'
;MCVFASAVWSNFEIADLDFWRGEAYTKFFDHLDAKGGFCYERWCSNTVYSIAAALLARKDEIHFFDNIGYRHKPFQHCPQGAVHSAGKCECDMIDNFDFEGWSCLPRYQRLFG
;
A
#
# COMPACT_ATOMS: atom_id res chain seq x y z
N MET A 1 -2.00 -4.74 1.52
CA MET A 1 -1.50 -5.60 0.43
C MET A 1 -0.09 -5.17 0.04
N CYS A 2 0.92 -6.01 0.24
CA CYS A 2 2.32 -5.66 0.01
C CYS A 2 3.08 -6.84 -0.59
N VAL A 3 3.83 -6.64 -1.67
CA VAL A 3 4.57 -7.70 -2.37
C VAL A 3 5.97 -7.17 -2.70
N PHE A 4 6.99 -7.84 -2.15
CA PHE A 4 8.43 -7.53 -2.17
C PHE A 4 8.83 -6.17 -1.54
N ALA A 5 9.70 -6.24 -0.53
CA ALA A 5 10.24 -5.09 0.22
C ALA A 5 9.19 -4.15 0.86
N SER A 6 8.23 -4.68 1.65
CA SER A 6 7.31 -3.89 2.51
C SER A 6 6.68 -2.65 1.85
N ALA A 7 6.44 -2.71 0.53
CA ALA A 7 5.80 -1.63 -0.22
C ALA A 7 4.29 -1.86 -0.28
N VAL A 8 3.51 -0.82 -0.08
CA VAL A 8 2.08 -0.77 -0.38
C VAL A 8 1.88 -1.04 -1.88
N TRP A 9 0.86 -1.80 -2.19
CA TRP A 9 0.55 -2.11 -3.57
C TRP A 9 -0.24 -0.96 -4.24
N SER A 10 0.48 -0.07 -4.92
CA SER A 10 -0.08 1.16 -5.51
C SER A 10 -1.04 0.95 -6.70
N ASN A 11 -1.39 -0.28 -7.03
CA ASN A 11 -2.49 -0.54 -7.97
C ASN A 11 -3.84 -0.09 -7.39
N PHE A 12 -3.93 -0.02 -6.05
CA PHE A 12 -5.04 0.58 -5.33
C PHE A 12 -4.49 1.55 -4.29
N GLU A 13 -4.84 2.82 -4.44
CA GLU A 13 -4.47 3.88 -3.52
C GLU A 13 -5.60 4.91 -3.44
N ILE A 14 -5.96 5.30 -2.23
CA ILE A 14 -6.79 6.47 -1.95
C ILE A 14 -5.95 7.34 -1.02
N ALA A 15 -5.49 8.47 -1.53
CA ALA A 15 -4.57 9.36 -0.81
C ALA A 15 -4.95 10.82 -1.03
N ASP A 16 -4.55 11.66 -0.08
CA ASP A 16 -4.65 13.11 -0.20
C ASP A 16 -3.54 13.62 -1.14
N LEU A 17 -3.94 14.34 -2.19
CA LEU A 17 -2.98 14.91 -3.14
C LEU A 17 -2.12 16.01 -2.53
N ASP A 18 -2.55 16.64 -1.44
CA ASP A 18 -1.76 17.68 -0.77
C ASP A 18 -0.51 17.09 -0.10
N PHE A 19 -0.55 15.81 0.31
CA PHE A 19 0.65 15.09 0.76
C PHE A 19 1.67 14.97 -0.38
N TRP A 20 1.23 14.55 -1.57
CA TRP A 20 2.09 14.38 -2.74
C TRP A 20 2.54 15.71 -3.38
N ARG A 21 1.79 16.79 -3.16
CA ARG A 21 2.15 18.15 -3.60
C ARG A 21 2.98 18.91 -2.56
N GLY A 22 3.12 18.35 -1.35
CA GLY A 22 3.85 18.96 -0.25
C GLY A 22 5.36 19.04 -0.51
N GLU A 23 5.99 20.05 0.08
CA GLU A 23 7.42 20.33 -0.09
C GLU A 23 8.32 19.12 0.24
N ALA A 24 7.98 18.37 1.29
CA ALA A 24 8.74 17.21 1.72
C ALA A 24 8.78 16.11 0.65
N TYR A 25 7.64 15.79 0.04
CA TYR A 25 7.58 14.81 -1.02
C TYR A 25 8.27 15.31 -2.30
N THR A 26 8.06 16.57 -2.69
CA THR A 26 8.72 17.16 -3.86
C THR A 26 10.25 17.05 -3.74
N LYS A 27 10.82 17.44 -2.59
CA LYS A 27 12.27 17.33 -2.35
C LYS A 27 12.76 15.89 -2.36
N PHE A 28 11.98 14.97 -1.80
CA PHE A 28 12.30 13.54 -1.83
C PHE A 28 12.31 13.01 -3.27
N PHE A 29 11.30 13.35 -4.07
CA PHE A 29 11.21 12.93 -5.47
C PHE A 29 12.33 13.53 -6.32
N ASP A 30 12.59 14.83 -6.21
CA ASP A 30 13.67 15.51 -6.93
C ASP A 30 15.04 14.88 -6.64
N HIS A 31 15.27 14.47 -5.38
CA HIS A 31 16.48 13.75 -5.01
C HIS A 31 16.60 12.41 -5.75
N LEU A 32 15.51 11.63 -5.80
CA LEU A 32 15.50 10.33 -6.49
C LEU A 32 15.66 10.48 -8.00
N ASP A 33 14.98 11.45 -8.61
CA ASP A 33 15.05 11.72 -10.04
C ASP A 33 16.48 12.09 -10.46
N ALA A 34 17.15 12.95 -9.69
CA ALA A 34 18.55 13.33 -9.91
C ALA A 34 19.53 12.14 -9.79
N LYS A 35 19.17 11.05 -9.10
CA LYS A 35 19.98 9.82 -9.04
C LYS A 35 19.81 8.94 -10.27
N GLY A 36 18.74 9.14 -11.05
CA GLY A 36 18.48 8.41 -12.29
C GLY A 36 18.05 6.95 -12.10
N GLY A 37 17.73 6.51 -10.88
CA GLY A 37 17.33 5.13 -10.59
C GLY A 37 16.02 4.69 -11.28
N PHE A 38 15.21 5.63 -11.75
CA PHE A 38 14.04 5.35 -12.59
C PHE A 38 14.43 4.82 -13.98
N CYS A 39 15.56 5.25 -14.54
CA CYS A 39 16.01 4.88 -15.89
C CYS A 39 17.20 3.90 -15.88
N TYR A 40 18.15 4.08 -14.96
CA TYR A 40 19.33 3.23 -14.85
C TYR A 40 19.07 1.95 -14.04
N GLU A 41 18.03 1.98 -13.19
CA GLU A 41 17.54 0.80 -12.48
C GLU A 41 16.07 0.56 -12.84
N ARG A 42 15.26 0.08 -11.89
CA ARG A 42 13.83 -0.15 -12.07
C ARG A 42 13.06 0.28 -10.81
N TRP A 43 13.30 1.51 -10.37
CA TRP A 43 12.53 2.08 -9.27
C TRP A 43 11.09 2.26 -9.70
N CYS A 44 10.19 1.61 -8.96
CA CYS A 44 8.77 1.63 -9.23
C CYS A 44 8.06 2.62 -8.30
N SER A 45 6.98 3.23 -8.78
CA SER A 45 6.17 4.18 -8.01
C SER A 45 5.70 3.60 -6.67
N ASN A 46 5.25 2.34 -6.64
CA ASN A 46 4.81 1.67 -5.42
C ASN A 46 5.86 1.73 -4.29
N THR A 47 7.13 1.44 -4.60
CA THR A 47 8.23 1.49 -3.64
C THR A 47 8.53 2.92 -3.22
N VAL A 48 8.54 3.86 -4.17
CA VAL A 48 8.81 5.28 -3.91
C VAL A 48 7.74 5.89 -3.00
N TYR A 49 6.45 5.70 -3.32
CA TYR A 49 5.33 6.18 -2.52
C TYR A 49 5.31 5.55 -1.14
N SER A 50 5.61 4.26 -1.04
CA SER A 50 5.66 3.57 0.26
C SER A 50 6.76 4.10 1.17
N ILE A 51 7.95 4.37 0.62
CA ILE A 51 9.06 4.95 1.39
C ILE A 51 8.70 6.38 1.82
N ALA A 52 8.15 7.19 0.91
CA ALA A 52 7.72 8.54 1.22
C ALA A 52 6.66 8.55 2.34
N ALA A 53 5.61 7.75 2.22
CA ALA A 53 4.57 7.66 3.24
C ALA A 53 5.14 7.19 4.59
N ALA A 54 5.98 6.15 4.60
CA ALA A 54 6.57 5.62 5.83
C ALA A 54 7.53 6.60 6.55
N LEU A 55 8.17 7.51 5.81
CA LEU A 55 9.14 8.46 6.36
C LEU A 55 8.54 9.83 6.66
N LEU A 56 7.57 10.29 5.87
CA LEU A 56 7.10 11.67 5.85
C LEU A 56 5.68 11.84 6.41
N ALA A 57 4.82 10.84 6.29
CA ALA A 57 3.48 10.90 6.87
C ALA A 57 3.52 10.57 8.36
N ARG A 58 2.58 11.12 9.15
CA ARG A 58 2.39 10.61 10.50
C ARG A 58 1.77 9.23 10.44
N LYS A 59 2.11 8.41 11.43
CA LYS A 59 1.65 7.02 11.51
C LYS A 59 0.11 6.91 11.55
N ASP A 60 -0.58 7.85 12.18
CA ASP A 60 -2.04 7.94 12.26
C ASP A 60 -2.72 8.34 10.94
N GLU A 61 -1.97 8.83 9.95
CA GLU A 61 -2.48 9.23 8.64
C GLU A 61 -2.50 8.08 7.63
N ILE A 62 -1.86 6.94 7.94
CA ILE A 62 -1.78 5.78 7.06
C ILE A 62 -2.87 4.77 7.44
N HIS A 63 -3.85 4.61 6.55
CA HIS A 63 -4.99 3.73 6.78
C HIS A 63 -4.96 2.47 5.91
N PHE A 64 -5.20 1.32 6.53
CA PHE A 64 -5.49 0.07 5.81
C PHE A 64 -7.01 -0.13 5.76
N PHE A 65 -7.56 -0.10 4.54
CA PHE A 65 -8.98 -0.37 4.29
C PHE A 65 -9.26 -1.87 4.39
N ASP A 66 -9.67 -2.35 5.57
CA ASP A 66 -10.01 -3.76 5.82
C ASP A 66 -11.40 -4.17 5.29
N ASN A 67 -12.18 -3.18 4.84
CA ASN A 67 -13.57 -3.31 4.44
C ASN A 67 -13.81 -3.19 2.93
N ILE A 68 -12.77 -2.95 2.12
CA ILE A 68 -12.88 -2.82 0.66
C ILE A 68 -12.38 -4.10 -0.01
N GLY A 69 -13.27 -4.90 -0.59
CA GLY A 69 -12.85 -6.01 -1.45
C GLY A 69 -12.12 -5.51 -2.70
N TYR A 70 -10.88 -5.95 -2.91
CA TYR A 70 -10.07 -5.55 -4.07
C TYR A 70 -9.28 -6.72 -4.63
N ARG A 71 -9.27 -6.83 -5.96
CA ARG A 71 -8.50 -7.84 -6.69
C ARG A 71 -7.74 -7.20 -7.83
N HIS A 72 -6.45 -7.50 -7.89
CA HIS A 72 -5.64 -7.32 -9.09
C HIS A 72 -4.85 -8.61 -9.25
N LYS A 73 -4.88 -9.29 -10.40
CA LYS A 73 -4.27 -10.62 -10.47
C LYS A 73 -2.76 -10.57 -10.11
N PRO A 74 -2.22 -11.58 -9.39
CA PRO A 74 -2.90 -12.77 -8.87
C PRO A 74 -3.53 -12.59 -7.49
N PHE A 75 -3.34 -11.46 -6.82
CA PHE A 75 -3.67 -11.31 -5.40
C PHE A 75 -5.04 -10.67 -5.16
N GLN A 76 -5.63 -10.99 -4.02
CA GLN A 76 -6.92 -10.46 -3.58
C GLN A 76 -6.87 -10.07 -2.10
N HIS A 77 -7.44 -8.92 -1.76
CA HIS A 77 -7.86 -8.60 -0.40
C HIS A 77 -9.38 -8.80 -0.36
N CYS A 78 -9.84 -9.65 0.56
CA CYS A 78 -11.26 -9.94 0.74
C CYS A 78 -11.65 -9.68 2.20
N PRO A 79 -12.54 -8.71 2.48
CA PRO A 79 -13.07 -8.49 3.83
C PRO A 79 -13.58 -9.79 4.45
N GLN A 80 -13.49 -9.91 5.78
CA GLN A 80 -13.78 -11.16 6.48
C GLN A 80 -15.02 -11.05 7.37
N GLY A 81 -15.67 -12.18 7.63
CA GLY A 81 -16.75 -12.28 8.62
C GLY A 81 -17.96 -11.37 8.33
N ALA A 82 -18.42 -10.65 9.35
CA ALA A 82 -19.60 -9.78 9.23
C ALA A 82 -19.42 -8.64 8.21
N VAL A 83 -18.19 -8.14 8.05
CA VAL A 83 -17.88 -7.06 7.08
C VAL A 83 -18.08 -7.56 5.65
N HIS A 84 -17.71 -8.81 5.36
CA HIS A 84 -17.94 -9.44 4.06
C HIS A 84 -19.42 -9.48 3.70
N SER A 85 -20.24 -10.00 4.63
CA SER A 85 -21.69 -10.14 4.42
C SER A 85 -22.39 -8.79 4.33
N ALA A 86 -22.03 -7.83 5.19
CA ALA A 86 -22.61 -6.48 5.20
C ALA A 86 -22.23 -5.69 3.94
N GLY A 87 -20.98 -5.82 3.49
CA GLY A 87 -20.47 -5.22 2.26
C GLY A 87 -20.95 -5.90 0.98
N LYS A 88 -21.67 -7.04 1.10
CA LYS A 88 -22.12 -7.87 -0.03
C LYS A 88 -20.96 -8.25 -0.96
N CYS A 89 -19.83 -8.63 -0.37
CA CYS A 89 -18.61 -8.94 -1.10
C CYS A 89 -18.81 -10.20 -1.99
N GLU A 90 -18.29 -10.15 -3.21
CA GLU A 90 -18.35 -11.27 -4.18
C GLU A 90 -17.16 -12.23 -4.04
N CYS A 91 -16.05 -11.76 -3.46
CA CYS A 91 -14.82 -12.53 -3.31
C CYS A 91 -14.95 -13.73 -2.34
N ASP A 92 -14.18 -14.78 -2.59
CA ASP A 92 -14.01 -15.88 -1.63
C ASP A 92 -13.09 -15.44 -0.49
N MET A 93 -13.57 -15.59 0.76
CA MET A 93 -12.82 -15.24 1.96
C MET A 93 -11.54 -16.09 2.13
N ILE A 94 -11.51 -17.30 1.55
CA ILE A 94 -10.34 -18.19 1.59
C ILE A 94 -9.25 -17.71 0.63
N ASP A 95 -9.63 -17.18 -0.55
CA ASP A 95 -8.70 -16.56 -1.51
C ASP A 95 -8.34 -15.14 -1.06
N ASN A 96 -7.64 -15.02 0.07
CA ASN A 96 -7.23 -13.75 0.65
C ASN A 96 -5.72 -13.73 0.91
N PHE A 97 -5.03 -12.79 0.28
CA PHE A 97 -3.59 -12.62 0.35
C PHE A 97 -3.11 -11.98 1.66
N ASP A 98 -4.00 -11.35 2.42
CA ASP A 98 -3.65 -10.53 3.59
C ASP A 98 -2.66 -11.16 4.56
N PHE A 99 -2.86 -12.44 4.91
CA PHE A 99 -2.04 -13.15 5.91
C PHE A 99 -1.11 -14.21 5.30
N GLU A 100 -0.99 -14.23 3.98
CA GLU A 100 -0.02 -15.09 3.30
C GLU A 100 1.41 -14.71 3.66
N GLY A 101 2.34 -15.68 3.65
CA GLY A 101 3.72 -15.46 4.10
C GLY A 101 4.48 -14.37 3.34
N TRP A 102 4.05 -14.04 2.12
CA TRP A 102 4.62 -12.99 1.27
C TRP A 102 3.93 -11.63 1.42
N SER A 103 2.84 -11.55 2.17
CA SER A 103 2.15 -10.30 2.50
C SER A 103 2.87 -9.56 3.62
N CYS A 104 2.81 -8.23 3.60
CA CYS A 104 3.30 -7.41 4.71
C CYS A 104 2.20 -6.88 5.63
N LEU A 105 0.92 -7.27 5.45
CA LEU A 105 -0.13 -6.86 6.38
C LEU A 105 0.16 -7.29 7.84
N PRO A 106 0.69 -8.50 8.12
CA PRO A 106 1.04 -8.86 9.50
C PRO A 106 2.10 -7.94 10.11
N ARG A 107 3.03 -7.43 9.27
CA ARG A 107 4.03 -6.45 9.71
C ARG A 107 3.41 -5.08 9.94
N TYR A 108 2.54 -4.63 9.04
CA TYR A 108 1.78 -3.39 9.20
C TYR A 108 0.98 -3.43 10.52
N GLN A 109 0.21 -4.48 10.78
CA GLN A 109 -0.57 -4.59 12.02
C GLN A 109 0.30 -4.56 13.29
N ARG A 110 1.48 -5.20 13.29
CA ARG A 110 2.42 -5.10 14.43
C ARG A 110 2.99 -3.71 14.64
N LEU A 111 3.12 -2.94 13.56
CA LEU A 111 3.64 -1.59 13.64
C LEU A 111 2.54 -0.60 14.02
N PHE A 112 1.31 -0.77 13.52
CA PHE A 112 0.21 0.21 13.61
C PHE A 112 -0.85 -0.12 14.68
N GLY A 113 -0.87 -1.35 15.20
CA GLY A 113 -1.67 -1.76 16.35
C GLY A 113 -1.03 -1.49 17.70
#